data_AF-A0A961LY36-F1
#
_entry.id   AF-A0A961LY36-F1
#
_cell.length_a   1.000
_cell.length_b   1.000
_cell.length_c   1.000
_cell.angle_alpha   90.00
_cell.angle_beta   90.00
_cell.angle_gamma   90.00
#
_symmetry.space_group_name_H-M   'P 1'
#
loop_
_entity.id
_entity.type
_entity.pdbx_description
1 polymer ?
#
loop_
_entity_poly.entity_id
_entity_poly.type
_entity_poly.pdbx_seq_one_letter_code
_entity_poly.pdbx_strand_id
1 'polypeptide(L)'
;MTERGRALMGWRAPVGPVSAPDLVQLADHLLSRRGEASGVALARSLVRAYAVAAPAERRDFLILLAERYGPAPETVEAAVNNYRAGQAGALDALHAAAEPRRQELFRRINLAPGGTEALLRMREDLLDALPAAPALRSVNEDFAHLFNSWFNRGFLSLRQIDWNTSASILEKIIRYEAVHQIRNWDDLRNRLQPTDRRCFAF
;
A
#
# COMPACT_ATOMS: atom_id res chain seq x y z
N MET A 1 -16.16 -21.54 -12.19
CA MET A 1 -17.54 -21.06 -12.33
C MET A 1 -17.57 -19.93 -13.36
N THR A 2 -17.82 -20.36 -14.60
CA THR A 2 -18.56 -19.75 -15.73
C THR A 2 -18.45 -18.24 -16.04
N GLU A 3 -17.94 -17.97 -17.24
CA GLU A 3 -17.91 -16.71 -18.02
C GLU A 3 -19.22 -15.95 -18.17
N ARG A 4 -20.36 -16.53 -17.75
CA ARG A 4 -21.70 -15.94 -17.89
C ARG A 4 -21.96 -14.70 -17.02
N GLY A 5 -21.12 -14.42 -16.02
CA GLY A 5 -21.23 -13.20 -15.19
C GLY A 5 -20.71 -11.93 -15.87
N ARG A 6 -19.85 -12.04 -16.89
CA ARG A 6 -19.24 -10.86 -17.56
C ARG A 6 -20.20 -10.13 -18.50
N ALA A 7 -21.28 -10.77 -18.95
CA ALA A 7 -22.21 -10.18 -19.92
C ALA A 7 -23.23 -9.21 -19.30
N LEU A 8 -23.44 -9.23 -17.98
CA LEU A 8 -24.42 -8.37 -17.29
C LEU A 8 -23.84 -7.04 -16.76
N MET A 9 -22.51 -6.88 -16.81
CA MET A 9 -21.86 -5.60 -16.57
C MET A 9 -21.28 -5.15 -17.90
N GLY A 10 -21.70 -3.98 -18.40
CA GLY A 10 -21.22 -3.36 -19.65
C GLY A 10 -19.73 -2.98 -19.65
N TRP A 11 -18.87 -3.77 -19.01
CA TRP A 11 -17.43 -3.66 -19.03
C TRP A 11 -16.89 -4.37 -20.27
N ARG A 12 -16.73 -3.62 -21.36
CA ARG A 12 -15.82 -4.02 -22.43
C ARG A 12 -14.39 -3.80 -21.93
N ALA A 13 -13.61 -4.88 -21.85
CA ALA A 13 -12.17 -4.76 -21.71
C ALA A 13 -11.64 -4.02 -22.97
N PRO A 14 -10.86 -2.93 -22.85
CA PRO A 14 -10.34 -2.24 -24.01
C PRO A 14 -9.35 -3.16 -24.74
N VAL A 15 -9.62 -3.42 -26.01
CA VAL A 15 -8.68 -4.07 -26.93
C VAL A 15 -8.04 -2.94 -27.74
N GLY A 16 -6.87 -2.48 -27.28
CA GLY A 16 -6.08 -1.40 -27.87
C GLY A 16 -4.85 -1.12 -27.00
N PRO A 17 -3.83 -0.37 -27.49
CA PRO A 17 -2.72 0.05 -26.64
C PRO A 17 -3.28 0.78 -25.43
N VAL A 18 -3.03 0.23 -24.24
CA VAL A 18 -3.63 0.66 -22.98
C VAL A 18 -3.09 2.06 -22.68
N SER A 19 -3.86 3.11 -22.97
CA SER A 19 -3.70 4.38 -22.24
C SER A 19 -3.79 4.02 -20.76
N ALA A 20 -2.82 4.45 -19.95
CA ALA A 20 -2.79 4.16 -18.53
C ALA A 20 -4.19 4.42 -17.95
N PRO A 21 -4.89 3.41 -17.39
CA PRO A 21 -6.18 3.66 -16.79
C PRO A 21 -5.98 4.69 -15.68
N ASP A 22 -6.78 5.75 -15.71
CA ASP A 22 -6.65 6.88 -14.81
C ASP A 22 -6.67 6.40 -13.34
N LEU A 23 -5.51 6.47 -12.68
CA LEU A 23 -5.33 6.04 -11.29
C LEU A 23 -6.31 6.75 -10.36
N VAL A 24 -6.66 7.99 -10.69
CA VAL A 24 -7.63 8.81 -9.96
C VAL A 24 -9.03 8.23 -10.07
N GLN A 25 -9.47 7.92 -11.30
CA GLN A 25 -10.78 7.32 -11.53
C GLN A 25 -10.91 5.97 -10.80
N LEU A 26 -9.85 5.15 -10.81
CA LEU A 26 -9.83 3.89 -10.08
C LEU A 26 -9.89 4.09 -8.57
N ALA A 27 -9.18 5.09 -8.02
CA ALA A 27 -9.22 5.43 -6.60
C ALA A 27 -10.60 5.94 -6.17
N ASP A 28 -11.22 6.81 -6.97
CA ASP A 28 -12.58 7.34 -6.71
C ASP A 28 -13.64 6.23 -6.74
N HIS A 29 -13.56 5.34 -7.74
CA HIS A 29 -14.42 4.16 -7.80
C HIS A 29 -14.20 3.21 -6.62
N LEU A 30 -12.93 3.03 -6.20
CA LEU A 30 -12.62 2.17 -5.07
C LEU A 30 -13.19 2.72 -3.77
N LEU A 31 -13.17 4.04 -3.54
CA LEU A 31 -13.72 4.68 -2.34
C LEU A 31 -15.25 4.75 -2.32
N SER A 32 -15.89 4.93 -3.49
CA SER A 32 -17.36 5.07 -3.57
C SER A 32 -18.13 3.76 -3.45
N ARG A 33 -17.49 2.62 -3.74
CA ARG A 33 -18.15 1.31 -3.73
C ARG A 33 -18.37 0.76 -2.32
N ARG A 34 -19.50 0.07 -2.12
CA ARG A 34 -19.90 -0.57 -0.85
C ARG A 34 -19.85 -2.10 -0.86
N GLY A 35 -19.61 -2.75 -2.02
CA GLY A 35 -19.62 -4.21 -2.14
C GLY A 35 -18.22 -4.84 -2.16
N GLU A 36 -17.96 -5.79 -1.27
CA GLU A 36 -16.64 -6.41 -1.03
C GLU A 36 -16.02 -7.03 -2.30
N ALA A 37 -16.76 -7.87 -3.03
CA ALA A 37 -16.25 -8.54 -4.23
C ALA A 37 -15.89 -7.55 -5.36
N SER A 38 -16.66 -6.47 -5.51
CA SER A 38 -16.37 -5.39 -6.46
C SER A 38 -15.19 -4.51 -6.02
N GLY A 39 -15.01 -4.34 -4.70
CA GLY A 39 -13.90 -3.59 -4.12
C GLY A 39 -12.55 -4.26 -4.37
N VAL A 40 -12.43 -5.57 -4.15
CA VAL A 40 -11.19 -6.32 -4.40
C VAL A 40 -10.78 -6.27 -5.88
N ALA A 41 -11.75 -6.36 -6.80
CA ALA A 41 -11.48 -6.26 -8.22
C ALA A 41 -10.93 -4.88 -8.62
N LEU A 42 -11.50 -3.79 -8.08
CA LEU A 42 -11.04 -2.42 -8.32
C LEU A 42 -9.68 -2.15 -7.69
N ALA A 43 -9.46 -2.59 -6.45
CA ALA A 43 -8.16 -2.52 -5.79
C ALA A 43 -7.08 -3.23 -6.61
N ARG A 44 -7.37 -4.42 -7.13
CA ARG A 44 -6.45 -5.15 -8.02
C ARG A 44 -6.19 -4.39 -9.33
N SER A 45 -7.20 -3.74 -9.92
CA SER A 45 -7.01 -2.90 -11.09
C SER A 45 -6.12 -1.70 -10.80
N LEU A 46 -6.31 -1.03 -9.66
CA LEU A 46 -5.48 0.10 -9.24
C LEU A 46 -4.03 -0.32 -8.97
N VAL A 47 -3.81 -1.45 -8.30
CA VAL A 47 -2.47 -2.02 -8.08
C VAL A 47 -1.76 -2.30 -9.40
N ARG A 48 -2.44 -2.92 -10.37
CA ARG A 48 -1.85 -3.21 -11.68
C ARG A 48 -1.57 -1.94 -12.47
N ALA A 49 -2.51 -0.99 -12.45
CA ALA A 49 -2.37 0.30 -13.11
C ALA A 49 -1.14 1.04 -12.58
N TYR A 50 -1.00 1.12 -11.25
CA TYR A 50 0.14 1.78 -10.62
C TYR A 50 1.46 1.11 -10.99
N ALA A 51 1.50 -0.23 -11.00
CA ALA A 51 2.71 -0.99 -11.32
C ALA A 51 3.23 -0.76 -12.75
N VAL A 52 2.35 -0.47 -13.71
CA VAL A 52 2.73 -0.21 -15.13
C VAL A 52 2.77 1.27 -15.48
N ALA A 53 2.29 2.15 -14.62
CA ALA A 53 2.34 3.60 -14.80
C ALA A 53 3.78 4.10 -14.85
N ALA A 54 4.02 5.12 -15.67
CA ALA A 54 5.31 5.79 -15.77
C ALA A 54 5.66 6.50 -14.44
N PRO A 55 6.95 6.71 -14.13
CA PRO A 55 7.37 7.37 -12.88
C PRO A 55 6.70 8.73 -12.66
N ALA A 56 6.52 9.52 -13.72
CA ALA A 56 5.82 10.80 -13.65
C ALA A 56 4.35 10.64 -13.25
N GLU A 57 3.63 9.70 -13.85
CA GLU A 57 2.22 9.41 -13.54
C GLU A 57 2.04 8.92 -12.10
N ARG A 58 2.96 8.08 -11.61
CA ARG A 58 2.95 7.63 -10.21
C ARG A 58 3.15 8.80 -9.25
N ARG A 59 4.12 9.66 -9.53
CA ARG A 59 4.39 10.86 -8.73
C ARG A 59 3.19 11.79 -8.71
N ASP A 60 2.58 12.05 -9.87
CA ASP A 60 1.41 12.92 -9.98
C ASP A 60 0.22 12.33 -9.21
N PHE A 61 0.02 11.00 -9.26
CA PHE A 61 -0.97 10.32 -8.42
C PHE A 61 -0.69 10.47 -6.92
N LEU A 62 0.57 10.34 -6.48
CA LEU A 62 0.94 10.53 -5.08
C LEU A 62 0.67 11.97 -4.61
N ILE A 63 0.95 12.98 -5.45
CA ILE A 63 0.62 14.38 -5.16
C ILE A 63 -0.89 14.56 -5.03
N LEU A 64 -1.67 13.95 -5.93
CA LEU A 64 -3.13 13.97 -5.85
C LEU A 64 -3.67 13.32 -4.57
N LEU A 65 -3.00 12.31 -4.01
CA LEU A 65 -3.36 11.75 -2.68
C LEU A 65 -3.27 12.80 -1.57
N ALA A 66 -2.26 13.67 -1.61
CA ALA A 66 -2.10 14.76 -0.65
C ALA A 66 -3.21 15.81 -0.81
N GLU A 67 -3.54 16.16 -2.05
CA GLU A 67 -4.44 17.27 -2.37
C GLU A 67 -5.93 16.92 -2.28
N ARG A 68 -6.34 15.76 -2.81
CA ARG A 68 -7.77 15.40 -2.98
C ARG A 68 -8.30 14.39 -1.98
N TYR A 69 -7.42 13.58 -1.39
CA TYR A 69 -7.81 12.45 -0.54
C TYR A 69 -7.53 12.69 0.94
N GLY A 70 -7.52 13.97 1.35
CA GLY A 70 -7.56 14.37 2.75
C GLY A 70 -8.92 14.15 3.44
N PRO A 71 -9.06 14.63 4.68
CA PRO A 71 -10.36 14.69 5.35
C PRO A 71 -11.34 15.55 4.56
N ALA A 72 -12.62 15.18 4.54
CA ALA A 72 -13.65 15.96 3.84
C ALA A 72 -13.95 17.24 4.63
N PRO A 73 -13.63 18.46 4.12
CA PRO A 73 -13.71 19.68 4.92
C PRO A 73 -15.09 19.95 5.50
N GLU A 74 -16.14 19.76 4.69
CA GLU A 74 -17.53 19.94 5.11
C GLU A 74 -17.93 18.96 6.22
N THR A 75 -17.47 17.71 6.15
CA THR A 75 -17.75 16.69 7.17
C THR A 75 -17.01 16.99 8.47
N VAL A 76 -15.76 17.45 8.38
CA VAL A 76 -14.97 17.88 9.54
C VAL A 76 -15.62 19.09 10.20
N GLU A 77 -16.02 20.10 9.43
CA GLU A 77 -16.64 21.32 9.96
C GLU A 77 -17.96 21.02 10.68
N ALA A 78 -18.82 20.20 10.08
CA ALA A 78 -20.05 19.75 10.72
C ALA A 78 -19.77 19.00 12.04
N ALA A 79 -18.78 18.12 12.07
CA ALA A 79 -18.40 17.38 13.28
C ALA A 79 -17.83 18.31 14.37
N VAL A 80 -17.02 19.31 14.00
CA VAL A 80 -16.52 20.33 14.93
C VAL A 80 -17.67 21.12 15.55
N ASN A 81 -18.67 21.51 14.75
CA ASN A 81 -19.83 22.26 15.24
C ASN A 81 -20.66 21.43 16.22
N ASN A 82 -20.90 20.14 15.91
CA ASN A 82 -21.58 19.22 16.81
C ASN A 82 -20.81 19.02 18.13
N TYR A 83 -19.48 18.93 18.06
CA TYR A 83 -18.62 18.82 19.23
C TYR A 83 -18.69 20.07 20.11
N ARG A 84 -18.61 21.27 19.51
CA ARG A 84 -18.74 22.55 20.22
C ARG A 84 -20.12 22.73 20.86
N ALA A 85 -21.17 22.19 20.25
CA ALA A 85 -22.54 22.21 20.77
C ALA A 85 -22.77 21.20 21.92
N GLY A 86 -21.77 20.41 22.32
CA GLY A 86 -21.89 19.45 23.40
C GLY A 86 -22.78 18.24 23.07
N GLN A 87 -22.97 17.92 21.78
CA GLN A 87 -23.75 16.75 21.38
C GLN A 87 -23.07 15.46 21.84
N ALA A 88 -23.86 14.52 22.37
CA ALA A 88 -23.35 13.21 22.76
C ALA A 88 -22.73 12.46 21.57
N GLY A 89 -21.57 11.84 21.77
CA GLY A 89 -20.83 11.12 20.72
C GLY A 89 -20.13 12.01 19.68
N ALA A 90 -20.19 13.34 19.81
CA ALA A 90 -19.61 14.24 18.82
C ALA A 90 -18.07 14.18 18.73
N LEU A 91 -17.39 13.80 19.82
CA LEU A 91 -15.94 13.58 19.79
C LEU A 91 -15.56 12.39 18.91
N ASP A 92 -16.30 11.29 18.99
CA ASP A 92 -16.06 10.10 18.16
C ASP A 92 -16.35 10.41 16.69
N ALA A 93 -17.43 11.15 16.42
CA ALA A 93 -17.77 11.61 15.08
C ALA A 93 -16.69 12.54 14.50
N LEU A 94 -16.12 13.44 15.32
CA LEU A 94 -15.02 14.31 14.92
C LEU A 94 -13.76 13.50 14.64
N HIS A 95 -13.43 12.52 15.48
CA HIS A 95 -12.30 11.63 15.24
C HIS A 95 -12.43 10.89 13.91
N ALA A 96 -13.60 10.32 13.62
CA ALA A 96 -13.87 9.64 12.35
C ALA A 96 -13.84 10.60 11.15
N ALA A 97 -14.40 11.80 11.28
CA ALA A 97 -14.43 12.80 10.20
C ALA A 97 -13.03 13.36 9.88
N ALA A 98 -12.14 13.43 10.87
CA ALA A 98 -10.77 13.90 10.72
C ALA A 98 -9.87 12.87 10.03
N GLU A 99 -10.31 11.63 9.85
CA GLU A 99 -9.53 10.62 9.15
C GLU A 99 -9.42 10.95 7.64
N PRO A 100 -8.21 11.04 7.07
CA PRO A 100 -8.04 11.25 5.64
C PRO A 100 -8.61 10.10 4.81
N ARG A 101 -9.35 10.42 3.74
CA ARG A 101 -9.92 9.41 2.81
C ARG A 101 -8.87 8.47 2.22
N ARG A 102 -7.62 8.91 2.10
CA ARG A 102 -6.48 8.10 1.67
C ARG A 102 -6.16 6.93 2.61
N GLN A 103 -6.43 7.02 3.92
CA GLN A 103 -6.24 5.87 4.80
C GLN A 103 -7.20 4.73 4.45
N GLU A 104 -8.46 5.06 4.18
CA GLU A 104 -9.44 4.09 3.72
C GLU A 104 -9.09 3.54 2.34
N LEU A 105 -8.56 4.39 1.44
CA LEU A 105 -8.07 3.93 0.14
C LEU A 105 -6.96 2.89 0.30
N PHE A 106 -5.98 3.14 1.16
CA PHE A 106 -4.88 2.20 1.43
C PHE A 106 -5.38 0.90 2.06
N ARG A 107 -6.32 0.96 3.02
CA ARG A 107 -6.96 -0.25 3.57
C ARG A 107 -7.62 -1.09 2.48
N ARG A 108 -8.36 -0.45 1.55
CA ARG A 108 -9.01 -1.14 0.42
C ARG A 108 -8.00 -1.72 -0.58
N ILE A 109 -6.91 -1.01 -0.85
CA ILE A 109 -5.81 -1.53 -1.68
C ILE A 109 -5.23 -2.81 -1.04
N ASN A 110 -5.07 -2.82 0.28
CA ASN A 110 -4.50 -3.95 1.01
C ASN A 110 -5.38 -5.22 0.96
N LEU A 111 -6.66 -5.12 0.56
CA LEU A 111 -7.53 -6.28 0.34
C LEU A 111 -7.22 -7.03 -0.97
N ALA A 112 -6.51 -6.40 -1.91
CA ALA A 112 -6.15 -7.04 -3.17
C ALA A 112 -4.97 -8.02 -2.99
N PRO A 113 -4.91 -9.11 -3.76
CA PRO A 113 -3.71 -9.92 -3.88
C PRO A 113 -2.51 -9.04 -4.31
N GLY A 114 -1.43 -9.05 -3.53
CA GLY A 114 -0.26 -8.18 -3.74
C GLY A 114 -0.45 -6.74 -3.27
N GLY A 115 -1.56 -6.40 -2.60
CA GLY A 115 -1.88 -5.05 -2.15
C GLY A 115 -0.86 -4.49 -1.16
N THR A 116 -0.39 -5.29 -0.20
CA THR A 116 0.64 -4.87 0.76
C THR A 116 1.96 -4.53 0.06
N GLU A 117 2.41 -5.37 -0.87
CA GLU A 117 3.63 -5.11 -1.66
C GLU A 117 3.48 -3.85 -2.52
N ALA A 118 2.31 -3.65 -3.13
CA ALA A 118 2.02 -2.45 -3.90
C ALA A 118 2.08 -1.19 -3.03
N LEU A 119 1.53 -1.22 -1.81
CA LEU A 119 1.60 -0.10 -0.88
C LEU A 119 3.02 0.18 -0.40
N LEU A 120 3.85 -0.86 -0.19
CA LEU A 120 5.27 -0.67 0.12
C LEU A 120 6.00 0.03 -1.02
N ARG A 121 5.77 -0.40 -2.28
CA ARG A 121 6.32 0.27 -3.48
C ARG A 121 5.81 1.70 -3.65
N MET A 122 4.52 1.95 -3.41
CA MET A 122 3.96 3.30 -3.43
C MET A 122 4.63 4.20 -2.39
N ARG A 123 4.95 3.67 -1.20
CA ARG A 123 5.67 4.43 -0.17
C ARG A 123 7.12 4.67 -0.55
N GLU A 124 7.78 3.71 -1.20
CA GLU A 124 9.14 3.89 -1.76
C GLU A 124 9.14 5.03 -2.79
N ASP A 125 8.25 4.97 -3.78
CA ASP A 125 8.06 6.03 -4.79
C ASP A 125 7.74 7.40 -4.13
N LEU A 126 6.98 7.41 -3.02
CA LEU A 126 6.69 8.61 -2.23
C LEU A 126 7.92 9.18 -1.55
N LEU A 127 8.74 8.33 -0.92
CA LEU A 127 9.94 8.77 -0.20
C LEU A 127 10.96 9.39 -1.17
N ASP A 128 11.07 8.85 -2.38
CA ASP A 128 11.90 9.40 -3.45
C ASP A 128 11.39 10.77 -3.94
N ALA A 129 10.07 10.96 -4.01
CA ALA A 129 9.46 12.23 -4.42
C ALA A 129 9.41 13.30 -3.31
N LEU A 130 9.50 12.89 -2.03
CA LEU A 130 9.30 13.75 -0.87
C LEU A 130 10.20 15.01 -0.83
N PRO A 131 11.49 14.97 -1.24
CA PRO A 131 12.34 16.17 -1.28
C PRO A 131 11.82 17.25 -2.23
N ALA A 132 11.20 16.85 -3.34
CA ALA A 132 10.67 17.76 -4.36
C ALA A 132 9.20 18.17 -4.09
N ALA A 133 8.45 17.39 -3.31
CA ALA A 133 7.05 17.63 -2.99
C ALA A 133 6.75 17.50 -1.48
N PRO A 134 7.05 18.54 -0.67
CA PRO A 134 6.86 18.49 0.79
C PRO A 134 5.42 18.20 1.25
N ALA A 135 4.42 18.48 0.42
CA ALA A 135 3.01 18.16 0.68
C ALA A 135 2.77 16.65 0.90
N LEU A 136 3.63 15.78 0.34
CA LEU A 136 3.59 14.34 0.53
C LEU A 136 3.90 13.88 1.96
N ARG A 137 4.37 14.78 2.84
CA ARG A 137 4.64 14.44 4.25
C ARG A 137 3.42 13.88 4.96
N SER A 138 2.26 14.50 4.77
CA SER A 138 1.00 14.03 5.37
C SER A 138 0.59 12.65 4.87
N VAL A 139 0.86 12.35 3.59
CA VAL A 139 0.62 11.03 3.00
C VAL A 139 1.58 9.99 3.58
N ASN A 140 2.86 10.34 3.77
CA ASN A 140 3.84 9.45 4.42
C ASN A 140 3.45 9.10 5.87
N GLU A 141 2.91 10.07 6.62
CA GLU A 141 2.43 9.85 7.99
C GLU A 141 1.29 8.85 8.04
N ASP A 142 0.35 8.90 7.09
CA ASP A 142 -0.73 7.93 6.98
C ASP A 142 -0.24 6.53 6.58
N PHE A 143 0.74 6.44 5.68
CA PHE A 143 1.43 5.17 5.41
C PHE A 143 2.08 4.61 6.68
N ALA A 144 2.79 5.45 7.43
CA ALA A 144 3.44 5.03 8.67
C ALA A 144 2.43 4.57 9.72
N HIS A 145 1.31 5.27 9.86
CA HIS A 145 0.21 4.89 10.75
C HIS A 145 -0.32 3.48 10.43
N LEU A 146 -0.69 3.24 9.17
CA LEU A 146 -1.23 1.95 8.75
C LEU A 146 -0.19 0.83 8.82
N PHE A 147 1.04 1.08 8.38
CA PHE A 147 2.11 0.07 8.43
C PHE A 147 2.49 -0.29 9.85
N ASN A 148 2.48 0.64 10.81
CA ASN A 148 2.68 0.31 12.22
C ASN A 148 1.60 -0.63 12.77
N SER A 149 0.37 -0.50 12.27
CA SER A 149 -0.74 -1.40 12.64
C SER A 149 -0.61 -2.78 11.98
N TRP A 150 -0.27 -2.84 10.69
CA TRP A 150 -0.18 -4.09 9.93
C TRP A 150 1.08 -4.89 10.21
N PHE A 151 2.24 -4.24 10.32
CA PHE A 151 3.54 -4.84 10.63
C PHE A 151 3.84 -4.77 12.14
N ASN A 152 2.83 -5.03 12.96
CA ASN A 152 3.04 -5.07 14.40
C ASN A 152 3.90 -6.28 14.80
N ARG A 153 4.65 -6.11 15.90
CA ARG A 153 5.61 -7.11 16.39
C ARG A 153 4.97 -8.46 16.75
N GLY A 154 3.66 -8.50 17.03
CA GLY A 154 2.94 -9.72 17.35
C GLY A 154 2.80 -10.68 16.17
N PHE A 155 2.92 -10.18 14.93
CA PHE A 155 2.88 -11.00 13.71
C PHE A 155 4.27 -11.30 13.13
N LEU A 156 5.34 -10.81 13.75
CA LEU A 156 6.70 -11.09 13.30
C LEU A 156 7.16 -12.42 13.90
N SER A 157 7.59 -13.35 13.03
CA SER A 157 8.11 -14.65 13.43
C SER A 157 9.61 -14.68 13.22
N LEU A 158 10.40 -14.78 14.29
CA LEU A 158 11.83 -14.97 14.16
C LEU A 158 12.10 -16.37 13.58
N ARG A 159 12.76 -16.44 12.44
CA ARG A 159 13.17 -17.70 11.80
C ARG A 159 14.68 -17.76 11.68
N GLN A 160 15.25 -18.91 12.00
CA GLN A 160 16.63 -19.20 11.70
C GLN A 160 16.79 -19.37 10.19
N ILE A 161 17.79 -18.70 9.62
CA ILE A 161 18.19 -18.82 8.23
C ILE A 161 19.45 -19.68 8.20
N ASP A 162 19.38 -20.78 7.46
CA ASP A 162 20.46 -21.74 7.28
C ASP A 162 20.56 -22.16 5.80
N TRP A 163 21.50 -23.06 5.49
CA TRP A 163 21.69 -23.54 4.13
C TRP A 163 20.53 -24.39 3.57
N ASN A 164 19.58 -24.81 4.42
CA ASN A 164 18.38 -25.54 4.00
C ASN A 164 17.21 -24.60 3.69
N THR A 165 17.35 -23.30 3.97
CA THR A 165 16.36 -22.28 3.63
C THR A 165 16.21 -22.15 2.10
N SER A 166 15.00 -21.85 1.63
CA SER A 166 14.72 -21.82 0.18
C SER A 166 15.66 -20.85 -0.56
N ALA A 167 16.13 -21.26 -1.74
CA ALA A 167 17.02 -20.44 -2.56
C ALA A 167 16.44 -19.03 -2.85
N SER A 168 15.12 -18.92 -3.04
CA SER A 168 14.44 -17.64 -3.23
C SER A 168 14.55 -16.67 -2.03
N ILE A 169 14.67 -17.18 -0.80
CA ILE A 169 14.91 -16.37 0.39
C ILE A 169 16.39 -16.05 0.50
N LEU A 170 17.26 -17.04 0.28
CA LEU A 170 18.71 -16.86 0.30
C LEU A 170 19.19 -15.81 -0.72
N GLU A 171 18.60 -15.77 -1.92
CA GLU A 171 18.90 -14.73 -2.92
C GLU A 171 18.54 -13.32 -2.41
N LYS A 172 17.45 -13.19 -1.64
CA LYS A 172 17.09 -11.92 -0.99
C LYS A 172 18.11 -11.52 0.07
N ILE A 173 18.66 -12.48 0.84
CA ILE A 173 19.73 -12.20 1.81
C ILE A 173 20.98 -11.66 1.08
N ILE A 174 21.38 -12.27 -0.03
CA ILE A 174 22.49 -11.77 -0.86
C ILE A 174 22.22 -10.34 -1.32
N ARG A 175 21.01 -10.07 -1.83
CA ARG A 175 20.63 -8.77 -2.39
C ARG A 175 20.54 -7.65 -1.34
N TYR A 176 20.04 -7.95 -0.15
CA TYR A 176 19.72 -6.95 0.87
C TYR A 176 20.76 -6.85 2.01
N GLU A 177 21.89 -7.56 1.92
CA GLU A 177 22.99 -7.43 2.88
C GLU A 177 23.61 -6.03 2.80
N ALA A 178 23.38 -5.23 3.84
CA ALA A 178 23.74 -3.81 3.86
C ALA A 178 25.06 -3.51 4.59
N VAL A 179 25.67 -4.49 5.30
CA VAL A 179 26.89 -4.27 6.10
C VAL A 179 28.12 -4.88 5.42
N HIS A 180 28.05 -6.18 5.10
CA HIS A 180 29.16 -6.89 4.49
C HIS A 180 28.70 -7.58 3.22
N GLN A 181 28.79 -6.88 2.10
CA GLN A 181 28.30 -7.35 0.79
C GLN A 181 28.58 -8.84 0.56
N ILE A 182 27.51 -9.59 0.29
CA ILE A 182 27.60 -11.00 -0.12
C ILE A 182 27.64 -11.02 -1.65
N ARG A 183 28.74 -11.50 -2.23
CA ARG A 183 28.95 -11.36 -3.69
C ARG A 183 28.32 -12.48 -4.50
N ASN A 184 28.20 -13.66 -3.92
CA ASN A 184 27.74 -14.87 -4.60
C ASN A 184 27.25 -15.91 -3.59
N TRP A 185 26.81 -17.06 -4.11
CA TRP A 185 26.30 -18.18 -3.32
C TRP A 185 27.35 -18.82 -2.40
N ASP A 186 28.62 -18.86 -2.81
CA ASP A 186 29.68 -19.45 -2.01
C ASP A 186 30.00 -18.60 -0.77
N ASP A 187 29.99 -17.27 -0.92
CA ASP A 187 30.12 -16.32 0.20
C ASP A 187 28.95 -16.49 1.19
N LEU A 188 27.71 -16.60 0.69
CA LEU A 188 26.56 -16.88 1.54
C LEU A 188 26.72 -18.22 2.28
N ARG A 189 27.13 -19.27 1.57
CA ARG A 189 27.35 -20.61 2.14
C ARG A 189 28.35 -20.59 3.29
N ASN A 190 29.47 -19.89 3.09
CA ASN A 190 30.51 -19.73 4.10
C ASN A 190 30.03 -18.96 5.35
N ARG A 191 28.91 -18.23 5.26
CA ARG A 191 28.29 -17.55 6.41
C ARG A 191 27.23 -18.37 7.12
N LEU A 192 26.57 -19.30 6.43
CA LEU A 192 25.44 -20.06 6.96
C LEU A 192 25.75 -21.52 7.33
N GLN A 193 26.77 -22.13 6.72
CA GLN A 193 27.11 -23.54 6.95
C GLN A 193 27.95 -23.80 8.22
N PRO A 194 28.90 -22.92 8.62
CA PRO A 194 29.68 -23.15 9.84
C PRO A 194 28.79 -23.21 11.10
N THR A 195 29.08 -24.14 12.02
CA THR A 195 28.28 -24.36 13.24
C THR A 195 28.44 -23.25 14.28
N ASP A 196 29.47 -22.41 14.15
CA ASP A 196 29.76 -21.24 14.97
C ASP A 196 29.04 -19.97 14.48
N ARG A 197 28.29 -20.06 13.37
CA ARG A 197 27.54 -18.93 12.79
C ARG A 197 26.03 -19.20 12.81
N ARG A 198 25.26 -18.16 13.11
CA ARG A 198 23.79 -18.21 13.07
C ARG A 198 23.25 -16.94 12.44
N CYS A 199 22.30 -17.10 11.51
CA CYS A 199 21.57 -16.01 10.89
C CYS A 199 20.09 -16.16 11.24
N PHE A 200 19.41 -15.05 11.48
CA PHE A 200 17.99 -15.03 11.76
C PHE A 200 17.34 -13.88 10.99
N ALA A 201 16.08 -14.06 10.59
CA ALA A 201 15.27 -13.04 9.94
C ALA A 201 13.86 -13.03 10.54
N PHE A 202 13.20 -11.87 10.48
CA PHE A 202 11.77 -11.73 10.74
C PHE A 202 10.99 -11.77 9.43
#